data_AF-A0A1I1FWJ8-F1
#
_entry.id   AF-A0A1I1FWJ8-F1
#
_cell.length_a   1.000
_cell.length_b   1.000
_cell.length_c   1.000
_cell.angle_alpha   90.00
_cell.angle_beta   90.00
_cell.angle_gamma   90.00
#
_symmetry.space_group_name_H-M   'P 1'
#
loop_
_entity.id
_entity.type
_entity.pdbx_description
1 polymer ?
#
loop_
_entity_poly.entity_id
_entity_poly.type
_entity_poly.pdbx_seq_one_letter_code
_entity_poly.pdbx_strand_id
1 'polypeptide(L)'
;MTEFPFISSTDIAAIENRKFIRIETDKAQEIVIALDKSGIPFSARYGETEMVLTYDGSFKEQVEDIIAKATSGEYEALLRELQVYGEPDGYYRLLGEVAELLNTTIGALKNRPDEIQLALCKTYVDFWLCDTPTLQRELDRVISVNGRTLSDIQEHERKKAQEKAPAAPVQSAADTVPTLSELFDDYNRRNGHSHFSREKHQHLSEIARRRQQSEQERIIQTEERERKFRP
;
A
#
# COMPACT_ATOMS: atom_id res chain seq x y z
N MET A 1 -0.45 27.49 -18.08
CA MET A 1 0.14 26.75 -16.95
C MET A 1 -0.65 25.47 -16.83
N THR A 2 -0.01 24.31 -16.91
CA THR A 2 -0.66 23.03 -16.63
C THR A 2 -0.91 22.99 -15.11
N GLU A 3 -2.17 22.95 -14.69
CA GLU A 3 -2.52 22.80 -13.28
C GLU A 3 -2.36 21.33 -12.89
N PHE A 4 -1.63 21.08 -11.80
CA PHE A 4 -1.48 19.76 -11.21
C PHE A 4 -2.37 19.67 -9.97
N PRO A 5 -3.58 19.11 -10.07
CA PRO A 5 -4.56 19.12 -8.98
C PRO A 5 -4.14 18.24 -7.80
N PHE A 6 -3.26 17.26 -8.02
CA PHE A 6 -2.84 16.32 -6.99
C PHE A 6 -1.36 16.50 -6.63
N ILE A 7 -1.11 16.51 -5.31
CA ILE A 7 0.22 16.61 -4.72
C ILE A 7 0.36 15.48 -3.71
N SER A 8 1.37 14.64 -3.89
CA SER A 8 1.81 13.65 -2.91
C SER A 8 3.24 13.97 -2.51
N SER A 9 3.50 14.08 -1.21
CA SER A 9 4.66 14.83 -0.72
C SER A 9 5.30 14.18 0.51
N THR A 10 6.52 13.71 0.31
CA THR A 10 7.61 13.92 1.27
C THR A 10 8.12 15.36 1.09
N ASP A 11 8.60 16.02 2.15
CA ASP A 11 9.28 17.31 1.99
C ASP A 11 10.44 17.16 1.01
N ILE A 12 10.43 17.93 -0.09
CA ILE A 12 11.50 17.92 -1.08
C ILE A 12 12.84 18.22 -0.40
N ALA A 13 12.85 19.04 0.66
CA ALA A 13 14.03 19.34 1.44
C ALA A 13 14.68 18.09 2.06
N ALA A 14 13.88 17.08 2.41
CA ALA A 14 14.32 15.83 3.04
C ALA A 14 14.87 14.80 2.02
N ILE A 15 14.69 15.02 0.72
CA ILE A 15 15.28 14.17 -0.32
C ILE A 15 16.70 14.67 -0.58
N GLU A 16 17.72 13.86 -0.25
CA GLU A 16 19.12 14.23 -0.38
C GLU A 16 19.58 14.15 -1.85
N ASN A 17 19.48 12.97 -2.46
CA ASN A 17 19.94 12.71 -3.83
C ASN A 17 18.83 12.98 -4.86
N ARG A 18 18.39 14.22 -5.02
CA ARG A 18 17.20 14.54 -5.83
C ARG A 18 17.40 14.22 -7.31
N LYS A 19 16.55 13.35 -7.85
CA LYS A 19 16.32 13.20 -9.29
C LYS A 19 14.95 13.71 -9.68
N PHE A 20 14.89 14.31 -10.86
CA PHE A 20 13.68 14.91 -11.41
C PHE A 20 13.34 14.24 -12.74
N ILE A 21 12.08 13.85 -12.91
CA ILE A 21 11.54 13.35 -14.17
C ILE A 21 10.13 13.88 -14.41
N ARG A 22 9.77 14.00 -15.68
CA ARG A 22 8.43 14.34 -16.16
C ARG A 22 7.97 13.21 -17.06
N ILE A 23 6.75 12.73 -16.84
CA ILE A 23 6.21 11.54 -17.48
C ILE A 23 4.82 11.88 -17.99
N GLU A 24 4.57 11.61 -19.27
CA GLU A 24 3.23 11.63 -19.85
C GLU A 24 2.57 10.27 -19.54
N THR A 25 1.59 10.27 -18.65
CA THR A 25 0.93 9.06 -18.18
C THR A 25 -0.41 9.38 -17.54
N ASP A 26 -1.40 8.53 -17.79
CA ASP A 26 -2.68 8.49 -17.08
C ASP A 26 -2.62 7.62 -15.80
N LYS A 27 -1.46 6.98 -15.55
CA LYS A 27 -1.20 6.08 -14.42
C LYS A 27 -0.49 6.73 -13.25
N ALA A 28 -0.49 8.06 -13.21
CA ALA A 28 0.22 8.82 -12.18
C ALA A 28 -0.20 8.44 -10.75
N GLN A 29 -1.49 8.16 -10.53
CA GLN A 29 -1.99 7.74 -9.22
C GLN A 29 -1.43 6.37 -8.80
N GLU A 30 -1.42 5.40 -9.71
CA GLU A 30 -0.92 4.05 -9.47
C GLU A 30 0.58 4.07 -9.14
N ILE A 31 1.36 4.87 -9.87
CA ILE A 31 2.79 5.09 -9.63
C ILE A 31 3.02 5.66 -8.23
N VAL A 32 2.27 6.71 -7.84
CA VAL A 32 2.41 7.35 -6.53
C VAL A 32 2.11 6.37 -5.39
N ILE A 33 1.09 5.52 -5.54
CA ILE A 33 0.74 4.51 -4.53
C ILE A 33 1.86 3.45 -4.43
N ALA A 34 2.40 2.99 -5.55
CA ALA A 34 3.47 2.01 -5.56
C ALA A 34 4.75 2.56 -4.91
N LEU A 35 5.12 3.82 -5.19
CA LEU A 35 6.27 4.49 -4.57
C LEU A 35 6.11 4.61 -3.04
N ASP A 36 4.91 4.96 -2.56
CA ASP A 36 4.59 5.06 -1.13
C ASP A 36 4.70 3.70 -0.43
N LYS A 37 4.07 2.66 -0.99
CA LYS A 37 4.15 1.28 -0.50
C LYS A 37 5.60 0.75 -0.46
N SER A 38 6.40 1.17 -1.43
CA SER A 38 7.82 0.80 -1.55
C SER A 38 8.72 1.59 -0.58
N GLY A 39 8.18 2.58 0.13
CA GLY A 39 8.94 3.41 1.09
C GLY A 39 9.99 4.29 0.40
N ILE A 40 9.81 4.60 -0.88
CA ILE A 40 10.74 5.42 -1.64
C ILE A 40 10.48 6.89 -1.29
N PRO A 41 11.49 7.70 -0.92
CA PRO A 41 11.29 9.12 -0.69
C PRO A 41 10.98 9.84 -2.01
N PHE A 42 9.79 10.42 -2.13
CA PHE A 42 9.38 11.16 -3.34
C PHE A 42 8.47 12.37 -3.05
N SER A 43 8.41 13.24 -4.04
CA SER A 43 7.46 14.34 -4.17
C SER A 43 6.93 14.34 -5.60
N ALA A 44 5.61 14.18 -5.76
CA ALA A 44 4.95 14.13 -7.05
C ALA A 44 3.88 15.23 -7.17
N ARG A 45 3.79 15.81 -8.36
CA ARG A 45 2.67 16.65 -8.80
C ARG A 45 2.11 16.06 -10.07
N TYR A 46 0.82 15.79 -10.12
CA TYR A 46 0.24 15.10 -11.27
C TYR A 46 -1.19 15.54 -11.57
N GLY A 47 -1.54 15.39 -12.84
CA GLY A 47 -2.88 15.55 -13.39
C GLY A 47 -3.32 14.26 -14.07
N GLU A 48 -4.28 14.35 -14.98
CA GLU A 48 -4.87 13.17 -15.65
C GLU A 48 -3.97 12.55 -16.72
N THR A 49 -3.04 13.30 -17.30
CA THR A 49 -2.23 12.84 -18.44
C THR A 49 -0.73 13.02 -18.22
N GLU A 50 -0.34 13.60 -17.10
CA GLU A 50 1.03 13.99 -16.87
C GLU A 50 1.37 14.06 -15.38
N MET A 51 2.59 13.65 -15.06
CA MET A 51 3.18 13.80 -13.74
C MET A 51 4.59 14.37 -13.78
N VAL A 52 4.91 15.10 -12.73
CA VAL A 52 6.23 15.58 -12.38
C VAL A 52 6.64 14.90 -11.09
N LEU A 53 7.69 14.09 -11.15
CA LEU A 53 8.19 13.30 -10.02
C LEU A 53 9.60 13.74 -9.64
N THR A 54 9.77 14.04 -8.36
CA THR A 54 11.08 14.18 -7.71
C THR A 54 11.26 13.04 -6.74
N TYR A 55 12.38 12.33 -6.79
CA TYR A 55 12.62 11.16 -5.94
C TYR A 55 14.10 11.07 -5.53
N ASP A 56 14.39 10.24 -4.53
CA ASP A 56 15.77 9.91 -4.15
C ASP A 56 16.43 9.00 -5.20
N GLY A 57 17.43 9.53 -5.89
CA GLY A 57 18.16 8.90 -6.97
C GLY A 57 18.93 7.64 -6.60
N SER A 58 19.04 7.32 -5.31
CA SER A 58 19.53 6.03 -4.81
C SER A 58 18.56 4.89 -5.13
N PHE A 59 17.28 5.20 -5.36
CA PHE A 59 16.21 4.27 -5.73
C PHE A 59 15.90 4.27 -7.24
N LYS A 60 16.86 4.69 -8.07
CA LYS A 60 16.64 4.87 -9.52
C LYS A 60 16.05 3.62 -10.18
N GLU A 61 16.62 2.46 -9.90
CA GLU A 61 16.21 1.19 -10.51
C GLU A 61 14.80 0.79 -10.08
N GLN A 62 14.46 0.97 -8.80
CA GLN A 62 13.12 0.70 -8.27
C GLN A 62 12.08 1.62 -8.88
N VAL A 63 12.39 2.92 -8.99
CA VAL A 63 11.48 3.90 -9.60
C VAL A 63 11.26 3.58 -11.08
N GLU A 64 12.31 3.22 -11.81
CA GLU A 64 12.22 2.83 -13.23
C GLU A 64 11.40 1.54 -13.42
N ASP A 65 11.55 0.54 -12.55
CA ASP A 65 10.73 -0.69 -12.54
C ASP A 65 9.25 -0.39 -12.28
N ILE A 66 8.93 0.42 -11.26
CA ILE A 66 7.56 0.81 -10.93
C ILE A 66 6.89 1.54 -12.10
N ILE A 67 7.60 2.48 -12.72
CA ILE A 67 7.07 3.23 -13.88
C ILE A 67 6.86 2.29 -15.07
N ALA A 68 7.80 1.38 -15.34
CA ALA A 68 7.69 0.42 -16.44
C ALA A 68 6.48 -0.50 -16.24
N LYS A 69 6.29 -1.04 -15.03
CA LYS A 69 5.14 -1.87 -14.67
C LYS A 69 3.81 -1.13 -14.80
N ALA A 70 3.73 0.11 -14.32
CA ALA A 70 2.51 0.91 -14.42
C ALA A 70 2.14 1.25 -15.87
N THR A 71 3.14 1.41 -16.74
CA THR A 71 2.93 1.82 -18.15
C THR A 71 2.85 0.65 -19.13
N SER A 72 3.12 -0.59 -18.70
CA SER A 72 3.11 -1.77 -19.58
C SER A 72 1.69 -2.25 -19.94
N GLY A 73 0.69 -1.95 -19.12
CA GLY A 73 -0.67 -2.49 -19.26
C GLY A 73 -0.83 -3.94 -18.77
N GLU A 74 0.25 -4.55 -18.26
CA GLU A 74 0.25 -5.94 -17.79
C GLU A 74 -0.55 -6.08 -16.48
N TYR A 75 -0.57 -5.05 -15.63
CA TYR A 75 -1.36 -5.08 -14.41
C TYR A 75 -2.86 -5.17 -14.70
N GLU A 76 -3.36 -4.41 -15.67
CA GLU A 76 -4.76 -4.44 -16.06
C GLU A 76 -5.12 -5.72 -16.79
N ALA A 77 -4.18 -6.29 -17.56
CA ALA A 77 -4.35 -7.62 -18.13
C ALA A 77 -4.52 -8.67 -17.03
N LEU A 78 -3.65 -8.65 -16.02
CA LEU A 78 -3.74 -9.51 -14.84
C LEU A 78 -5.09 -9.36 -14.13
N LEU A 79 -5.54 -8.13 -13.86
CA LEU A 79 -6.83 -7.87 -13.19
C LEU A 79 -8.02 -8.39 -14.01
N ARG A 80 -7.99 -8.25 -15.35
CA ARG A 80 -9.03 -8.80 -16.23
C ARG A 80 -9.05 -10.33 -16.20
N GLU A 81 -7.89 -10.97 -16.21
CA GLU A 81 -7.79 -12.43 -16.12
C GLU A 81 -8.34 -12.94 -14.79
N LEU A 82 -8.02 -12.29 -13.67
CA LEU A 82 -8.56 -12.66 -12.35
C LEU A 82 -10.09 -12.53 -12.31
N GLN A 83 -10.65 -11.52 -12.98
CA GLN A 83 -12.10 -11.31 -13.04
C GLN A 83 -12.82 -12.42 -13.83
N VAL A 84 -12.21 -12.99 -14.87
CA VAL A 84 -12.81 -14.08 -15.68
C VAL A 84 -13.07 -15.33 -14.85
N TYR A 85 -12.22 -15.60 -13.88
CA TYR A 85 -12.26 -16.83 -13.09
C TYR A 85 -13.04 -16.71 -11.77
N GLY A 86 -13.29 -15.49 -11.28
CA GLY A 86 -14.03 -15.23 -10.04
C GLY A 86 -13.22 -15.47 -8.76
N GLU A 87 -13.59 -14.81 -7.66
CA GLU A 87 -12.97 -15.09 -6.35
C GLU A 87 -13.55 -16.39 -5.73
N PRO A 88 -12.73 -17.25 -5.11
CA PRO A 88 -11.28 -17.18 -4.93
C PRO A 88 -10.46 -17.86 -6.05
N ASP A 89 -11.12 -18.55 -6.98
CA ASP A 89 -10.51 -19.42 -8.00
C ASP A 89 -9.52 -18.70 -8.94
N GLY A 90 -9.72 -17.41 -9.20
CA GLY A 90 -8.79 -16.57 -9.95
C GLY A 90 -7.42 -16.45 -9.27
N TYR A 91 -7.39 -16.19 -7.97
CA TYR A 91 -6.15 -15.91 -7.24
C TYR A 91 -5.24 -17.12 -7.12
N TYR A 92 -5.78 -18.34 -6.98
CA TYR A 92 -4.95 -19.54 -6.82
C TYR A 92 -4.06 -19.85 -8.03
N ARG A 93 -4.33 -19.27 -9.20
CA ARG A 93 -3.44 -19.37 -10.37
C ARG A 93 -2.09 -18.72 -10.12
N LEU A 94 -2.07 -17.66 -9.32
CA LEU A 94 -0.89 -16.85 -9.02
C LEU A 94 0.11 -17.56 -8.10
N LEU A 95 -0.21 -18.75 -7.60
CA LEU A 95 0.70 -19.53 -6.76
C LEU A 95 1.99 -19.90 -7.48
N GLY A 96 1.99 -19.97 -8.82
CA GLY A 96 3.20 -20.21 -9.61
C GLY A 96 4.17 -19.04 -9.51
N GLU A 97 3.68 -17.84 -9.81
CA GLU A 97 4.40 -16.58 -9.82
C GLU A 97 4.87 -16.21 -8.40
N VAL A 98 4.01 -16.42 -7.40
CA VAL A 98 4.38 -16.23 -5.99
C VAL A 98 5.48 -17.20 -5.57
N ALA A 99 5.44 -18.46 -6.01
CA ALA A 99 6.47 -19.44 -5.68
C ALA A 99 7.82 -19.06 -6.29
N GLU A 100 7.83 -18.65 -7.56
CA GLU A 100 9.02 -18.18 -8.25
C GLU A 100 9.63 -16.96 -7.54
N LEU A 101 8.79 -15.98 -7.19
CA LEU A 101 9.24 -14.75 -6.54
C LEU A 101 9.84 -15.00 -5.14
N LEU A 102 9.28 -15.94 -4.39
CA LEU A 102 9.76 -16.33 -3.06
C LEU A 102 10.88 -17.38 -3.10
N ASN A 103 11.37 -17.77 -4.28
CA ASN A 103 12.35 -18.84 -4.45
C ASN A 103 11.94 -20.15 -3.74
N THR A 104 10.66 -20.51 -3.82
CA THR A 104 10.09 -21.72 -3.23
C THR A 104 9.37 -22.57 -4.27
N THR A 105 8.84 -23.71 -3.86
CA THR A 105 8.09 -24.59 -4.78
C THR A 105 6.59 -24.34 -4.67
N ILE A 106 5.86 -24.51 -5.77
CA ILE A 106 4.39 -24.47 -5.78
C ILE A 106 3.83 -25.49 -4.78
N GLY A 107 4.44 -26.66 -4.66
CA GLY A 107 4.06 -27.68 -3.69
C GLY A 107 4.18 -27.19 -2.23
N ALA A 108 5.23 -26.43 -1.90
CA ALA A 108 5.40 -25.86 -0.58
C ALA A 108 4.32 -24.81 -0.24
N LEU A 109 3.88 -24.02 -1.23
CA LEU A 109 2.76 -23.08 -1.04
C LEU A 109 1.42 -23.82 -0.92
N LYS A 110 1.17 -24.83 -1.75
CA LYS A 110 -0.05 -25.66 -1.72
C LYS A 110 -0.22 -26.46 -0.42
N ASN A 111 0.87 -26.74 0.29
CA ASN A 111 0.84 -27.39 1.60
C ASN A 111 0.43 -26.43 2.74
N ARG A 112 0.23 -25.13 2.46
CA ARG A 112 -0.28 -24.16 3.44
C ARG A 112 -1.82 -24.20 3.47
N PRO A 113 -2.46 -23.78 4.57
CA PRO A 113 -3.90 -23.56 4.61
C PRO A 113 -4.39 -22.64 3.48
N ASP A 114 -5.60 -22.88 2.97
CA ASP A 114 -6.19 -22.14 1.85
C ASP A 114 -6.23 -20.63 2.09
N GLU A 115 -6.50 -20.20 3.32
CA GLU A 115 -6.48 -18.79 3.72
C GLU A 115 -5.09 -18.14 3.49
N ILE A 116 -4.01 -18.88 3.73
CA ILE A 116 -2.63 -18.39 3.50
C ILE A 116 -2.32 -18.35 2.01
N GLN A 117 -2.72 -19.38 1.27
CA GLN A 117 -2.55 -19.40 -0.18
C GLN A 117 -3.29 -18.21 -0.83
N LEU A 118 -4.53 -17.96 -0.42
CA LEU A 118 -5.32 -16.84 -0.91
C LEU A 118 -4.72 -15.50 -0.48
N ALA A 119 -4.28 -15.36 0.78
CA ALA A 119 -3.63 -14.15 1.27
C ALA A 119 -2.35 -13.82 0.50
N LEU A 120 -1.53 -14.82 0.19
CA LEU A 120 -0.33 -14.66 -0.63
C LEU A 120 -0.67 -14.13 -2.02
N CYS A 121 -1.63 -14.76 -2.69
CA CYS A 121 -2.03 -14.34 -4.03
C CYS A 121 -2.69 -12.96 -4.05
N LYS A 122 -3.51 -12.62 -3.04
CA LYS A 122 -4.09 -11.26 -2.90
C LYS A 122 -2.99 -10.21 -2.68
N THR A 123 -2.06 -10.50 -1.78
CA THR A 123 -0.89 -9.62 -1.52
C THR A 123 -0.04 -9.44 -2.76
N TYR A 124 0.16 -10.49 -3.56
CA TYR A 124 0.88 -10.38 -4.82
C TYR A 124 0.22 -9.38 -5.77
N VAL A 125 -1.10 -9.43 -5.93
CA VAL A 125 -1.85 -8.49 -6.78
C VAL A 125 -1.82 -7.07 -6.22
N ASP A 126 -1.98 -6.92 -4.90
CA ASP A 126 -2.02 -5.61 -4.23
C ASP A 126 -0.69 -4.84 -4.31
N PHE A 127 0.43 -5.57 -4.42
CA PHE A 127 1.77 -5.02 -4.47
C PHE A 127 2.46 -5.22 -5.83
N TRP A 128 1.76 -5.73 -6.84
CA TRP A 128 2.33 -6.06 -8.16
C TRP A 128 3.12 -4.92 -8.79
N LEU A 129 2.59 -3.70 -8.67
CA LEU A 129 3.21 -2.47 -9.18
C LEU A 129 4.44 -2.00 -8.39
N CYS A 130 4.68 -2.53 -7.20
CA CYS A 130 5.83 -2.15 -6.36
C CYS A 130 7.12 -2.78 -6.88
N ASP A 131 8.26 -2.30 -6.37
CA ASP A 131 9.55 -2.91 -6.66
C ASP A 131 9.64 -4.34 -6.10
N THR A 132 10.42 -5.18 -6.77
CA THR A 132 10.59 -6.61 -6.43
C THR A 132 10.95 -6.85 -4.95
N PRO A 133 11.90 -6.12 -4.33
CA PRO A 133 12.17 -6.22 -2.90
C PRO A 133 10.96 -5.96 -1.99
N THR A 134 10.15 -4.93 -2.29
CA THR A 134 8.94 -4.64 -1.52
C THR A 134 7.92 -5.75 -1.63
N LEU A 135 7.68 -6.25 -2.86
CA LEU A 135 6.74 -7.34 -3.10
C LEU A 135 7.16 -8.62 -2.35
N GLN A 136 8.44 -9.00 -2.40
CA GLN A 136 8.99 -10.13 -1.64
C GLN A 136 8.80 -9.95 -0.14
N ARG A 137 9.12 -8.77 0.39
CA ARG A 137 8.97 -8.45 1.82
C ARG A 137 7.53 -8.63 2.31
N GLU A 138 6.54 -8.16 1.56
CA GLU A 138 5.13 -8.30 1.96
C GLU A 138 4.65 -9.75 1.88
N LEU A 139 5.08 -10.50 0.88
CA LEU A 139 4.78 -11.93 0.80
C LEU A 139 5.42 -12.73 1.95
N ASP A 140 6.67 -12.42 2.30
CA ASP A 140 7.33 -13.01 3.47
C ASP A 140 6.63 -12.65 4.79
N ARG A 141 6.02 -11.46 4.90
CA ARG A 141 5.18 -11.10 6.04
C ARG A 141 3.94 -11.98 6.14
N VAL A 142 3.27 -12.29 5.04
CA VAL A 142 2.12 -13.21 5.05
C VAL A 142 2.52 -14.60 5.57
N ILE A 143 3.73 -15.07 5.21
CA ILE A 143 4.25 -16.36 5.70
C ILE A 143 4.63 -16.28 7.19
N SER A 144 5.32 -15.21 7.59
CA SER A 144 5.91 -15.07 8.94
C SER A 144 4.92 -14.65 10.02
N VAL A 145 3.94 -13.79 9.71
CA VAL A 145 2.85 -13.42 10.63
C VAL A 145 2.08 -14.68 11.03
N ASN A 146 1.85 -15.60 10.08
CA ASN A 146 1.20 -16.87 10.38
C ASN A 146 2.11 -17.90 11.06
N GLY A 147 3.43 -17.82 10.90
CA GLY A 147 4.37 -18.70 11.61
C GLY A 147 4.35 -18.51 13.13
N ARG A 148 4.22 -17.26 13.60
CA ARG A 148 4.07 -16.94 15.03
C ARG A 148 2.72 -17.43 15.56
N THR A 149 1.62 -17.16 14.84
CA THR A 149 0.27 -17.58 15.24
C THR A 149 0.10 -19.10 15.25
N LEU A 150 0.63 -19.83 14.26
CA LEU A 150 0.57 -21.31 14.28
C LEU A 150 1.39 -21.90 15.43
N SER A 151 2.57 -21.34 15.71
CA SER A 151 3.39 -21.77 16.84
C SER A 151 2.66 -21.53 18.16
N ASP A 152 2.05 -20.36 18.34
CA ASP A 152 1.30 -20.00 19.54
C ASP A 152 0.04 -20.87 19.72
N ILE A 153 -0.68 -21.17 18.62
CA ILE A 153 -1.83 -22.08 18.62
C ILE A 153 -1.39 -23.52 18.96
N GLN A 154 -0.32 -24.03 18.35
CA GLN A 154 0.21 -25.37 18.64
C GLN A 154 0.75 -25.49 20.07
N GLU A 155 1.40 -24.44 20.58
CA GLU A 155 1.83 -24.38 21.97
C GLU A 155 0.65 -24.33 22.94
N HIS A 156 -0.38 -23.56 22.63
CA HIS A 156 -1.61 -23.51 23.42
C HIS A 156 -2.33 -24.87 23.41
N GLU A 157 -2.42 -25.55 22.26
CA GLU A 157 -2.97 -26.91 22.18
C GLU A 157 -2.13 -27.94 22.95
N ARG A 158 -0.79 -27.84 22.90
CA ARG A 158 0.11 -28.67 23.71
C ARG A 158 -0.07 -28.43 25.21
N LYS A 159 -0.20 -27.17 25.63
CA LYS A 159 -0.47 -26.78 27.03
C LYS A 159 -1.84 -27.30 27.46
N LYS A 160 -2.87 -27.16 26.63
CA LYS A 160 -4.23 -27.68 26.86
C LYS A 160 -4.29 -29.22 26.91
N ALA A 161 -3.46 -29.90 26.14
CA ALA A 161 -3.30 -31.36 26.19
C ALA A 161 -2.54 -31.82 27.45
N GLN A 162 -1.57 -31.03 27.93
CA GLN A 162 -0.88 -31.26 29.21
C GLN A 162 -1.75 -30.93 30.42
N GLU A 163 -2.63 -29.94 30.33
CA GLU A 163 -3.59 -29.54 31.37
C GLU A 163 -4.82 -30.46 31.45
N LYS A 164 -4.98 -31.40 30.51
CA LYS A 164 -6.04 -32.43 30.53
C LYS A 164 -5.77 -33.60 31.49
N ALA A 165 -4.92 -33.41 32.50
CA ALA A 165 -4.92 -34.21 33.73
C ALA A 165 -5.85 -33.54 34.77
N PRO A 166 -6.69 -34.30 35.51
CA PRO A 166 -7.98 -33.78 35.96
C PRO A 166 -7.87 -32.91 37.21
N ALA A 167 -8.37 -31.66 37.16
CA ALA A 167 -9.01 -31.00 38.31
C ALA A 167 -9.85 -29.77 37.89
N ALA A 168 -11.15 -29.84 38.24
CA ALA A 168 -12.17 -28.82 38.52
C ALA A 168 -12.37 -27.58 37.59
N PRO A 169 -13.63 -27.17 37.33
CA PRO A 169 -13.96 -26.15 36.35
C PRO A 169 -13.71 -24.75 36.90
N VAL A 170 -12.78 -24.02 36.28
CA VAL A 170 -12.66 -22.57 36.44
C VAL A 170 -13.18 -21.93 35.16
N GLN A 171 -14.11 -20.99 35.32
CA GLN A 171 -14.70 -20.22 34.23
C GLN A 171 -13.58 -19.57 33.40
N SER A 172 -13.51 -19.97 32.13
CA SER A 172 -12.45 -19.56 31.20
C SER A 172 -12.78 -18.20 30.60
N ALA A 173 -11.85 -17.24 30.69
CA ALA A 173 -11.88 -15.95 30.00
C ALA A 173 -11.59 -16.09 28.49
N ALA A 174 -12.18 -17.10 27.85
CA ALA A 174 -11.96 -17.46 26.44
C ALA A 174 -12.68 -16.53 25.44
N ASP A 175 -13.55 -15.63 25.91
CA ASP A 175 -14.34 -14.74 25.04
C ASP A 175 -13.60 -13.45 24.65
N THR A 176 -12.29 -13.35 24.91
CA THR A 176 -11.53 -12.10 24.67
C THR A 176 -10.35 -12.24 23.71
N VAL A 177 -10.14 -13.40 23.09
CA VAL A 177 -9.05 -13.61 22.13
C VAL A 177 -9.58 -13.36 20.71
N PRO A 178 -9.05 -12.38 19.96
CA PRO A 178 -9.45 -12.12 18.58
C PRO A 178 -9.22 -13.35 17.70
N THR A 179 -10.20 -13.66 16.86
CA THR A 179 -10.13 -14.75 15.87
C THR A 179 -9.15 -14.43 14.75
N LEU A 180 -8.72 -15.46 14.01
CA LEU A 180 -7.78 -15.34 12.88
C LEU A 180 -8.25 -14.35 11.81
N SER A 181 -9.55 -14.37 11.50
CA SER A 181 -10.17 -13.39 10.60
C SER A 181 -10.08 -11.97 11.15
N GLU A 182 -10.27 -11.78 12.45
CA GLU A 182 -10.18 -10.46 13.08
C GLU A 182 -8.76 -9.91 13.09
N LEU A 183 -7.74 -10.75 13.30
CA LEU A 183 -6.33 -10.33 13.22
C LEU A 183 -5.89 -10.04 11.78
N PHE A 184 -6.39 -10.81 10.81
CA PHE A 184 -6.13 -10.57 9.39
C PHE A 184 -6.83 -9.31 8.90
N ASP A 185 -8.09 -9.09 9.30
CA ASP A 185 -8.83 -7.86 9.03
C ASP A 185 -8.24 -6.64 9.76
N ASP A 186 -7.64 -6.83 10.93
CA ASP A 186 -6.94 -5.77 11.68
C ASP A 186 -5.57 -5.46 11.06
N TYR A 187 -4.83 -6.45 10.57
CA TYR A 187 -3.63 -6.24 9.76
C TYR A 187 -3.97 -5.52 8.44
N ASN A 188 -5.01 -5.96 7.74
CA ASN A 188 -5.50 -5.31 6.53
C ASN A 188 -6.13 -3.94 6.83
N ARG A 189 -6.72 -3.70 8.01
CA ARG A 189 -7.17 -2.35 8.41
C ARG A 189 -5.98 -1.45 8.75
N ARG A 190 -4.96 -1.96 9.45
CA ARG A 190 -3.77 -1.19 9.84
C ARG A 190 -2.83 -0.91 8.66
N ASN A 191 -2.70 -1.84 7.72
CA ASN A 191 -1.82 -1.72 6.54
C ASN A 191 -2.59 -1.35 5.25
N GLY A 192 -3.90 -1.61 5.18
CA GLY A 192 -4.79 -1.08 4.14
C GLY A 192 -5.28 0.34 4.43
N HIS A 193 -4.85 0.94 5.55
CA HIS A 193 -4.92 2.38 5.79
C HIS A 193 -3.53 3.02 5.70
N SER A 194 -2.96 3.04 4.49
CA SER A 194 -2.42 4.34 4.07
C SER A 194 -3.61 5.28 3.94
N HIS A 195 -3.55 6.40 4.64
CA HIS A 195 -4.64 7.34 4.82
C HIS A 195 -5.27 7.82 3.50
N PHE A 196 -6.35 7.20 3.06
CA PHE A 196 -7.25 7.80 2.07
C PHE A 196 -8.72 7.45 2.33
N SER A 197 -9.19 7.68 3.56
CA SER A 197 -10.64 7.88 3.73
C SER A 197 -11.03 9.13 2.95
N ARG A 198 -12.09 9.01 2.14
CA ARG A 198 -12.73 10.12 1.40
C ARG A 198 -12.94 11.36 2.27
N GLU A 199 -13.16 11.17 3.57
CA GLU A 199 -13.30 12.25 4.57
C GLU A 199 -11.98 12.97 4.87
N LYS A 200 -10.84 12.26 4.93
CA LYS A 200 -9.52 12.89 5.14
C LYS A 200 -9.09 13.66 3.89
N HIS A 201 -9.47 13.18 2.69
CA HIS A 201 -9.23 13.91 1.44
C HIS A 201 -10.14 15.13 1.30
N GLN A 202 -11.42 15.04 1.69
CA GLN A 202 -12.30 16.21 1.82
C GLN A 202 -11.74 17.22 2.83
N HIS A 203 -11.25 16.76 3.98
CA HIS A 203 -10.65 17.63 4.98
C HIS A 203 -9.36 18.32 4.49
N LEU A 204 -8.46 17.59 3.83
CA LEU A 204 -7.23 18.14 3.27
C LEU A 204 -7.47 19.08 2.09
N SER A 205 -8.42 18.74 1.21
CA SER A 205 -8.83 19.63 0.10
C SER A 205 -9.54 20.89 0.61
N GLU A 206 -10.32 20.79 1.69
CA GLU A 206 -10.95 21.94 2.33
C GLU A 206 -9.92 22.84 3.03
N ILE A 207 -8.91 22.27 3.70
CA ILE A 207 -7.78 23.03 4.27
C ILE A 207 -6.99 23.73 3.16
N ALA A 208 -6.70 23.05 2.05
CA ALA A 208 -6.01 23.64 0.91
C ALA A 208 -6.82 24.81 0.31
N ARG A 209 -8.14 24.65 0.16
CA ARG A 209 -9.04 25.70 -0.35
C ARG A 209 -9.06 26.92 0.56
N ARG A 210 -9.11 26.72 1.89
CA ARG A 210 -9.07 27.82 2.87
C ARG A 210 -7.74 28.57 2.83
N ARG A 211 -6.63 27.88 2.65
CA ARG A 211 -5.30 28.52 2.50
C ARG A 211 -5.23 29.36 1.22
N GLN A 212 -5.72 28.84 0.10
CA GLN A 212 -5.74 29.56 -1.18
C GLN A 212 -6.63 30.81 -1.11
N GLN A 213 -7.79 30.74 -0.45
CA GLN A 213 -8.65 31.90 -0.21
C GLN A 213 -7.95 32.93 0.68
N SER A 214 -7.27 32.52 1.75
CA SER A 214 -6.54 33.44 2.62
C SER A 214 -5.35 34.12 1.93
N GLU A 215 -4.68 33.44 0.99
CA GLU A 215 -3.63 34.03 0.16
C GLU A 215 -4.20 35.01 -0.86
N GLN A 216 -5.31 34.69 -1.52
CA GLN A 216 -5.99 35.61 -2.42
C GLN A 216 -6.47 36.87 -1.69
N GLU A 217 -7.05 36.74 -0.50
CA GLU A 217 -7.46 37.89 0.32
C GLU A 217 -6.27 38.75 0.73
N ARG A 218 -5.13 38.13 1.08
CA ARG A 218 -3.88 38.86 1.37
C ARG A 218 -3.36 39.60 0.15
N ILE A 219 -3.39 38.98 -1.03
CA ILE A 219 -2.98 39.62 -2.28
C ILE A 219 -3.88 40.83 -2.58
N ILE A 220 -5.20 40.65 -2.48
CA ILE A 220 -6.18 41.74 -2.69
C ILE A 220 -5.97 42.88 -1.69
N GLN A 221 -5.76 42.58 -0.41
CA GLN A 221 -5.49 43.61 0.60
C GLN A 221 -4.16 44.34 0.35
N THR A 222 -3.15 43.63 -0.15
CA THR A 222 -1.85 44.22 -0.48
C THR A 222 -1.97 45.10 -1.72
N GLU A 223 -2.68 44.66 -2.76
CA GLU A 223 -2.98 45.47 -3.95
C GLU A 223 -3.85 46.69 -3.64
N GLU A 224 -4.85 46.58 -2.77
CA GLU A 224 -5.66 47.73 -2.33
C GLU A 224 -4.83 48.73 -1.52
N ARG A 225 -3.89 48.25 -0.71
CA ARG A 225 -2.97 49.11 0.04
C ARG A 225 -2.00 49.81 -0.92
N GLU A 226 -1.47 49.11 -1.91
CA GLU A 226 -0.62 49.71 -2.95
C GLU A 226 -1.37 50.70 -3.83
N ARG A 227 -2.66 50.48 -4.13
CA ARG A 227 -3.52 51.45 -4.84
C ARG A 227 -3.80 52.70 -4.00
N LYS A 228 -3.95 52.56 -2.68
CA LYS A 228 -4.15 53.69 -1.75
C LYS A 228 -2.88 54.53 -1.51
N PHE A 229 -1.70 53.96 -1.74
CA PHE A 229 -0.40 54.63 -1.56
C PHE A 229 0.30 54.96 -2.90
N ARG A 230 -0.39 54.79 -4.04
CA ARG A 230 0.09 55.26 -5.33
C ARG A 230 -0.20 56.78 -5.43
N PRO A 231 0.82 57.64 -5.66
CA PRO A 231 0.65 59.08 -5.76
C PRO A 231 -0.16 59.50 -6.99
#